data_AF-A0A151L298-F1
#
_entry.id   AF-A0A151L298-F1
#
_cell.length_a   1.000
_cell.length_b   1.000
_cell.length_c   1.000
_cell.angle_alpha   90.00
_cell.angle_beta   90.00
_cell.angle_gamma   90.00
#
_symmetry.space_group_name_H-M   'P 1'
#
loop_
_entity.id
_entity.type
_entity.pdbx_description
1 polymer ?
#
loop_
_entity_poly.entity_id
_entity_poly.type
_entity_poly.pdbx_seq_one_letter_code
_entity_poly.pdbx_strand_id
1 'polypeptide(L)'
;IHILQKCIDLNILSYFNNNIIPIFTSMSISKTYVSKLHVNETPALKNHQENSINLIKSRISYLLYSFSEDKTKSKGFSLSRLPLIYKNVYKENINIDQIGYSKLTEFINNEMSDICYISTQHKFQCILLPVMED
;
A
#
# COMPACT_ATOMS: atom_id res chain seq x y z
N ILE A 1 24.94 1.34 -29.54
CA ILE A 1 24.41 -0.04 -29.72
C ILE A 1 24.80 -0.99 -28.56
N HIS A 2 25.92 -0.78 -27.84
CA HIS A 2 26.35 -1.68 -26.76
C HIS A 2 25.44 -1.82 -25.53
N ILE A 3 24.66 -0.79 -25.19
CA ILE A 3 23.80 -0.83 -24.00
C ILE A 3 22.62 -1.79 -24.19
N LEU A 4 21.99 -1.79 -25.37
CA LEU A 4 20.84 -2.64 -25.63
C LEU A 4 21.23 -4.12 -25.57
N GLN A 5 22.34 -4.48 -26.23
CA GLN A 5 22.86 -5.85 -26.20
C GLN A 5 23.22 -6.27 -24.77
N LYS A 6 23.90 -5.41 -23.99
CA LYS A 6 24.18 -5.67 -22.57
C LYS A 6 22.91 -5.90 -21.74
N CYS A 7 21.84 -5.14 -21.97
CA CYS A 7 20.59 -5.34 -21.25
C CYS A 7 19.89 -6.66 -21.62
N ILE A 8 20.05 -7.14 -22.85
CA ILE A 8 19.56 -8.45 -23.28
C ILE A 8 20.42 -9.56 -22.65
N ASP A 9 21.75 -9.42 -22.70
CA ASP A 9 22.69 -10.38 -22.12
C ASP A 9 22.53 -10.51 -20.60
N LEU A 10 22.14 -9.41 -19.93
CA LEU A 10 21.84 -9.38 -18.50
C LEU A 10 20.41 -9.84 -18.14
N ASN A 11 19.62 -10.34 -19.10
CA ASN A 11 18.21 -10.73 -18.91
C ASN A 11 17.34 -9.63 -18.31
N ILE A 12 17.64 -8.37 -18.63
CA ILE A 12 16.81 -7.21 -18.27
C ILE A 12 15.73 -6.98 -19.34
N LEU A 13 16.04 -7.27 -20.61
CA LEU A 13 15.16 -7.09 -21.77
C LEU A 13 15.15 -8.36 -22.65
N SER A 14 14.05 -8.61 -23.36
CA SER A 14 13.89 -9.70 -24.34
C SER A 14 13.25 -9.18 -25.63
N TYR A 15 13.45 -9.90 -26.72
CA TYR A 15 12.71 -9.68 -27.96
C TYR A 15 11.42 -10.52 -27.99
N PHE A 16 10.31 -9.86 -28.34
CA PHE A 16 9.03 -10.50 -28.63
C PHE A 16 8.44 -9.87 -29.91
N ASN A 17 8.35 -10.65 -31.00
CA ASN A 17 7.83 -10.22 -32.30
C ASN A 17 8.37 -8.83 -32.75
N ASN A 18 9.70 -8.70 -32.81
CA ASN A 18 10.41 -7.45 -33.14
C ASN A 18 10.27 -6.28 -32.14
N ASN A 19 9.55 -6.46 -31.02
CA ASN A 19 9.49 -5.49 -29.93
C ASN A 19 10.45 -5.88 -28.81
N ILE A 20 11.02 -4.88 -28.13
CA ILE A 20 11.84 -5.09 -26.93
C ILE A 20 10.93 -4.98 -25.71
N ILE A 21 10.85 -6.04 -24.93
CA ILE A 21 10.04 -6.11 -23.71
C ILE A 21 10.95 -6.26 -22.48
N PRO A 22 10.61 -5.65 -21.33
CA PRO A 22 11.32 -5.90 -20.08
C PRO A 22 11.02 -7.29 -19.53
N ILE A 23 12.07 -7.95 -19.02
CA ILE A 23 11.95 -9.23 -18.30
C ILE A 23 11.84 -8.90 -16.82
N PHE A 24 10.76 -9.37 -16.18
CA PHE A 24 10.58 -9.24 -14.74
C PHE A 24 10.94 -10.55 -14.05
N THR A 25 12.03 -10.55 -13.28
CA THR A 25 12.51 -11.73 -12.54
C THR A 25 11.83 -11.92 -11.18
N SER A 26 11.07 -10.93 -10.71
CA SER A 26 10.35 -10.96 -9.45
C SER A 26 8.86 -10.74 -9.67
N MET A 27 8.05 -11.68 -9.17
CA MET A 27 6.58 -11.60 -9.19
C MET A 27 6.05 -10.31 -8.57
N SER A 28 6.73 -9.79 -7.53
CA SER A 28 6.37 -8.55 -6.85
C SER A 28 6.53 -7.35 -7.77
N ILE A 29 7.66 -7.29 -8.49
CA ILE A 29 7.96 -6.21 -9.44
C ILE A 29 7.03 -6.30 -10.65
N SER A 30 6.76 -7.52 -11.14
CA SER A 30 5.78 -7.75 -12.23
C SER A 30 4.40 -7.22 -11.86
N LYS A 31 3.90 -7.55 -10.66
CA LYS A 31 2.57 -7.09 -10.21
C LYS A 31 2.49 -5.57 -10.12
N THR A 32 3.51 -4.93 -9.54
CA THR A 32 3.56 -3.46 -9.42
C THR A 32 3.70 -2.76 -10.77
N TYR A 33 4.42 -3.35 -11.74
CA TYR A 33 4.55 -2.74 -13.07
C TYR A 33 3.29 -2.96 -13.92
N VAL A 34 2.71 -4.15 -13.87
CA VAL A 34 1.44 -4.47 -14.55
C VAL A 34 0.30 -3.62 -14.00
N SER A 35 0.23 -3.40 -12.68
CA SER A 35 -0.76 -2.51 -12.09
C SER A 35 -0.59 -1.05 -12.52
N LYS A 36 0.65 -0.61 -12.79
CA LYS A 36 0.96 0.76 -13.24
C LYS A 36 0.83 0.97 -14.76
N LEU A 37 0.77 -0.10 -15.54
CA LEU A 37 0.71 -0.02 -17.01
C LEU A 37 -0.68 0.38 -17.56
N HIS A 38 -1.74 0.42 -16.74
CA HIS A 38 -3.05 1.02 -17.06
C HIS A 38 -3.66 0.67 -18.44
N VAL A 39 -3.36 -0.50 -19.02
CA VAL A 39 -3.91 -0.85 -20.35
C VAL A 39 -5.39 -1.26 -20.29
N ASN A 40 -5.97 -1.51 -19.11
CA ASN A 40 -7.37 -1.95 -18.98
C ASN A 40 -8.08 -1.40 -17.71
N GLU A 41 -8.03 -0.10 -17.44
CA GLU A 41 -8.95 0.49 -16.45
C GLU A 41 -10.35 0.59 -17.03
N THR A 42 -11.14 -0.47 -16.85
CA THR A 42 -12.60 -0.36 -17.02
C THR A 42 -13.18 0.41 -15.83
N PRO A 43 -14.22 1.24 -16.02
CA PRO A 43 -14.84 2.00 -14.93
C PRO A 43 -15.26 1.14 -13.73
N ALA A 44 -15.64 -0.11 -13.97
CA ALA A 44 -15.98 -1.09 -12.93
C ALA A 44 -14.79 -1.46 -12.03
N LEU A 45 -13.58 -1.58 -12.60
CA LEU A 45 -12.36 -1.89 -11.85
C LEU A 45 -11.95 -0.71 -10.96
N LYS A 46 -12.07 0.52 -11.50
CA LYS A 46 -11.78 1.75 -10.77
C LYS A 46 -12.73 1.94 -9.58
N ASN A 47 -14.03 1.73 -9.79
CA ASN A 47 -15.03 1.78 -8.71
C ASN A 47 -14.77 0.71 -7.64
N HIS A 48 -14.36 -0.50 -8.04
CA HIS A 48 -14.02 -1.56 -7.09
C HIS A 48 -12.79 -1.20 -6.23
N GLN A 49 -11.75 -0.61 -6.83
CA GLN A 49 -10.57 -0.14 -6.11
C GLN A 49 -10.93 0.99 -5.13
N GLU A 50 -11.71 1.98 -5.57
CA GLU A 50 -12.15 3.09 -4.71
C GLU A 50 -13.01 2.60 -3.54
N ASN A 51 -13.92 1.66 -3.78
CA ASN A 51 -14.71 1.01 -2.71
C ASN A 51 -13.82 0.25 -1.72
N SER A 52 -12.80 -0.45 -2.22
CA SER A 52 -11.85 -1.19 -1.37
C SER A 52 -10.99 -0.26 -0.53
N ILE A 53 -10.52 0.85 -1.12
CA ILE A 53 -9.78 1.91 -0.43
C ILE A 53 -10.66 2.50 0.67
N ASN A 54 -11.88 2.94 0.35
CA ASN A 54 -12.81 3.54 1.30
C ASN A 54 -13.16 2.59 2.46
N LEU A 55 -13.35 1.29 2.19
CA LEU A 55 -13.59 0.29 3.23
C LEU A 55 -12.39 0.19 4.19
N ILE A 56 -11.17 0.11 3.65
CA ILE A 56 -9.95 0.03 4.46
C ILE A 56 -9.76 1.32 5.27
N LYS A 57 -9.97 2.50 4.66
CA LYS A 57 -9.92 3.82 5.32
C LYS A 57 -10.87 3.86 6.52
N SER A 58 -12.15 3.53 6.32
CA SER A 58 -13.17 3.56 7.37
C SER A 58 -12.85 2.61 8.53
N ARG A 59 -12.36 1.40 8.22
CA ARG A 59 -11.97 0.42 9.24
C ARG A 59 -10.75 0.87 10.04
N ILE A 60 -9.72 1.39 9.40
CA ILE A 60 -8.52 1.91 10.10
C ILE A 60 -8.90 3.13 10.95
N SER A 61 -9.76 4.02 10.44
CA SER A 61 -10.28 5.17 11.19
C SER A 61 -11.01 4.73 12.46
N TYR A 62 -11.90 3.74 12.36
CA TYR A 62 -12.59 3.16 13.51
C TYR A 62 -11.62 2.54 14.55
N LEU A 63 -10.60 1.82 14.09
CA LEU A 63 -9.58 1.27 14.98
C LEU A 63 -8.78 2.38 15.69
N LEU A 64 -8.47 3.48 15.01
CA LEU A 64 -7.79 4.62 15.63
C LEU A 64 -8.66 5.29 16.68
N TYR A 65 -9.94 5.49 16.37
CA TYR A 65 -10.92 6.09 17.29
C TYR A 65 -11.13 5.21 18.54
N SER A 66 -11.43 3.92 18.35
CA SER A 66 -11.67 2.98 19.46
C SER A 66 -10.45 2.82 20.40
N PHE A 67 -9.23 2.88 19.87
CA PHE A 67 -8.01 2.85 20.68
C PHE A 67 -7.71 4.18 21.37
N SER A 68 -8.26 5.30 20.89
CA SER A 68 -8.12 6.62 21.51
C SER A 68 -9.07 6.85 22.70
N GLU A 69 -10.22 6.18 22.74
CA GLU A 69 -11.18 6.29 23.87
C GLU A 69 -10.70 5.57 25.14
N ASP A 70 -9.79 4.61 24.98
CA ASP A 70 -9.21 3.86 26.07
C ASP A 70 -8.17 4.74 26.80
N LYS A 71 -8.58 5.41 27.88
CA LYS A 71 -7.78 6.37 28.68
C LYS A 71 -6.41 5.84 29.16
N THR A 72 -6.18 4.54 29.03
CA THR A 72 -4.94 3.85 29.40
C THR A 72 -3.93 3.73 28.26
N LYS A 73 -4.32 3.96 27.01
CA LYS A 73 -3.49 3.80 25.82
C LYS A 73 -3.15 5.17 25.24
N SER A 74 -1.89 5.36 24.83
CA SER A 74 -1.47 6.57 24.13
C SER A 74 -2.36 6.82 22.92
N LYS A 75 -2.53 8.09 22.51
CA LYS A 75 -3.37 8.58 21.39
C LYS A 75 -3.08 7.97 19.99
N GLY A 76 -2.41 6.83 19.90
CA GLY A 76 -2.18 6.03 18.71
C GLY A 76 -1.50 4.71 19.04
N PHE A 77 -1.25 3.89 18.03
CA PHE A 77 -0.55 2.62 18.18
C PHE A 77 0.54 2.45 17.13
N SER A 78 1.49 1.57 17.42
CA SER A 78 2.58 1.30 16.47
C SER A 78 2.04 0.75 15.16
N LEU A 79 2.52 1.29 14.05
CA LEU A 79 2.12 0.88 12.69
C LEU A 79 2.33 -0.62 12.45
N SER A 80 3.36 -1.21 13.06
CA SER A 80 3.62 -2.66 12.98
C SER A 80 2.52 -3.52 13.63
N ARG A 81 1.76 -2.95 14.58
CA ARG A 81 0.61 -3.62 15.20
C ARG A 81 -0.67 -3.47 14.39
N LEU A 82 -0.75 -2.53 13.44
CA LEU A 82 -1.97 -2.31 12.66
C LEU A 82 -2.48 -3.58 11.97
N PRO A 83 -1.64 -4.36 11.24
CA PRO A 83 -2.11 -5.57 10.57
C PRO A 83 -2.65 -6.62 11.56
N LEU A 84 -2.02 -6.72 12.74
CA LEU A 84 -2.43 -7.67 13.78
C LEU A 84 -3.77 -7.27 14.39
N ILE A 85 -3.95 -6.00 14.74
CA ILE A 85 -5.20 -5.46 15.30
C ILE A 85 -6.32 -5.62 14.28
N TYR A 86 -6.07 -5.23 13.02
CA TYR A 86 -7.04 -5.33 11.94
C TYR A 86 -7.50 -6.77 11.73
N LYS A 87 -6.56 -7.73 11.68
CA LYS A 87 -6.88 -9.15 11.57
C LYS A 87 -7.68 -9.68 12.76
N ASN A 88 -7.38 -9.21 13.97
CA ASN A 88 -8.10 -9.66 15.15
C ASN A 88 -9.56 -9.19 15.15
N VAL A 89 -9.81 -7.95 14.74
CA VAL A 89 -11.14 -7.33 14.73
C VAL A 89 -11.97 -7.78 13.53
N TYR A 90 -11.42 -7.71 12.32
CA TYR A 90 -12.17 -7.95 11.07
C TYR A 90 -11.99 -9.37 10.51
N LYS A 91 -11.15 -10.21 11.12
CA LYS A 91 -10.81 -11.57 10.64
C LYS A 91 -10.22 -11.61 9.22
N GLU A 92 -9.74 -10.48 8.73
CA GLU A 92 -9.20 -10.31 7.38
C GLU A 92 -7.80 -9.67 7.43
N ASN A 93 -6.99 -9.89 6.40
CA ASN A 93 -5.72 -9.19 6.25
C ASN A 93 -5.94 -7.85 5.52
N ILE A 94 -5.08 -6.86 5.80
CA ILE A 94 -5.06 -5.60 5.06
C ILE A 94 -4.40 -5.86 3.69
N ASN A 95 -5.20 -6.04 2.65
CA ASN A 95 -4.73 -6.38 1.31
C ASN A 95 -4.46 -5.14 0.46
N ILE A 96 -3.42 -4.37 0.82
CA ILE A 96 -3.03 -3.14 0.09
C ILE A 96 -2.41 -3.44 -1.29
N ASP A 97 -1.85 -4.63 -1.48
CA ASP A 97 -1.28 -5.05 -2.77
C ASP A 97 -2.35 -5.09 -3.88
N GLN A 98 -3.59 -5.43 -3.52
CA GLN A 98 -4.72 -5.53 -4.47
C GLN A 98 -5.20 -4.17 -4.97
N ILE A 99 -4.94 -3.11 -4.20
CA ILE A 99 -5.27 -1.72 -4.53
C ILE A 99 -4.04 -0.93 -5.02
N GLY A 100 -2.94 -1.61 -5.35
CA GLY A 100 -1.77 -1.02 -6.01
C GLY A 100 -0.67 -0.50 -5.08
N TYR A 101 -0.78 -0.72 -3.77
CA TYR A 101 0.16 -0.24 -2.76
C TYR A 101 1.12 -1.34 -2.30
N SER A 102 2.43 -1.05 -2.34
CA SER A 102 3.47 -2.00 -1.95
C SER A 102 3.84 -1.95 -0.47
N LYS A 103 3.57 -0.82 0.19
CA LYS A 103 3.90 -0.56 1.59
C LYS A 103 2.75 0.13 2.29
N LEU A 104 2.48 -0.29 3.52
CA LEU A 104 1.40 0.29 4.34
C LEU A 104 1.65 1.77 4.65
N THR A 105 2.92 2.17 4.78
CA THR A 105 3.32 3.58 4.95
C THR A 105 2.95 4.44 3.75
N GLU A 106 3.09 3.89 2.54
CA GLU A 106 2.76 4.58 1.28
C GLU A 106 1.24 4.76 1.16
N PHE A 107 0.47 3.71 1.46
CA PHE A 107 -0.99 3.76 1.52
C PHE A 107 -1.49 4.84 2.49
N ILE A 108 -0.98 4.85 3.73
CA ILE A 108 -1.43 5.83 4.74
C ILE A 108 -1.11 7.26 4.31
N ASN A 109 0.11 7.51 3.81
CA ASN A 109 0.51 8.85 3.40
C ASN A 109 -0.29 9.38 2.20
N ASN A 110 -0.62 8.51 1.24
CA ASN A 110 -1.31 8.92 0.02
C ASN A 110 -2.83 8.98 0.21
N GLU A 111 -3.41 7.99 0.88
CA GLU A 111 -4.87 7.82 0.96
C GLU A 111 -5.47 8.32 2.26
N MET A 112 -4.71 8.43 3.35
CA MET A 112 -5.25 8.69 4.70
C MET A 112 -4.67 9.93 5.39
N SER A 113 -4.02 10.82 4.65
CA SER A 113 -3.41 12.05 5.21
C SER A 113 -4.41 12.97 5.92
N ASP A 114 -5.70 12.87 5.57
CA ASP A 114 -6.85 13.53 6.17
C ASP A 114 -7.28 12.91 7.52
N ILE A 115 -6.97 11.64 7.74
CA ILE A 115 -7.47 10.85 8.89
C ILE A 115 -6.36 10.57 9.90
N CYS A 116 -5.15 10.26 9.43
CA CYS A 116 -4.05 9.86 10.29
C CYS A 116 -2.68 10.15 9.67
N TYR A 117 -1.68 10.28 10.52
CA TYR A 117 -0.31 10.50 10.12
C TYR A 117 0.63 9.55 10.85
N ILE A 118 1.77 9.29 10.22
CA ILE A 118 2.82 8.45 10.77
C ILE A 118 3.84 9.36 11.45
N SER A 119 3.95 9.26 12.77
CA SER A 119 5.01 9.91 13.54
C SER A 119 6.15 8.92 13.80
N THR A 120 7.38 9.34 13.53
CA THR A 120 8.59 8.63 13.93
C THR A 120 9.03 9.15 15.30
N GLN A 121 8.71 8.40 16.36
CA GLN A 121 9.13 8.75 17.72
C GLN A 121 10.44 8.03 18.13
N HIS A 122 10.98 8.40 19.29
CA HIS A 122 12.19 7.80 19.88
C HIS A 122 12.16 6.27 19.78
N LYS A 123 13.30 5.67 19.34
CA LYS A 123 13.51 4.24 19.05
C LYS A 123 13.03 3.74 17.66
N PHE A 124 12.92 4.61 16.66
CA PHE A 124 12.58 4.25 15.27
C PHE A 124 11.23 3.54 15.11
N GLN A 125 10.32 3.77 16.04
CA GLN A 125 8.98 3.20 15.96
C GLN A 125 8.08 4.17 15.20
N CYS A 126 7.47 3.68 14.12
CA CYS A 126 6.39 4.38 13.42
C CYS A 126 5.11 4.23 14.23
N ILE A 127 4.55 5.34 14.70
CA ILE A 127 3.29 5.40 15.44
C ILE A 127 2.24 6.02 14.52
N LEU A 128 1.10 5.34 14.39
CA LEU A 128 -0.05 5.84 13.67
C LEU A 128 -0.91 6.66 14.63
N LEU A 129 -1.07 7.94 14.35
CA LEU A 129 -1.84 8.88 15.16
C LEU A 129 -3.01 9.43 14.33
N PRO A 130 -4.22 9.55 14.90
CA PRO A 130 -5.31 10.22 14.24
C PRO A 130 -5.02 11.73 14.12
N VAL A 131 -5.52 12.36 13.05
CA VAL A 131 -5.61 13.80 12.95
C VAL A 131 -6.75 14.25 13.88
N MET A 132 -6.46 15.17 14.79
CA MET A 132 -7.47 15.77 15.67
C MET A 132 -7.94 17.05 14.98
N GLU A 133 -9.24 17.20 14.75
CA GLU A 133 -9.83 18.50 14.40
C GLU A 133 -9.86 19.36 15.68
N ASP A 134 -9.32 20.58 15.60
CA ASP A 134 -9.32 21.59 16.67
C ASP A 134 -10.72 22.17 16.92
#